data_AF-A0A2N1UAV8-F1
#
_entry.id   AF-A0A2N1UAV8-F1
#
_cell.length_a   1.000
_cell.length_b   1.000
_cell.length_c   1.000
_cell.angle_alpha   90.00
_cell.angle_beta   90.00
_cell.angle_gamma   90.00
#
_symmetry.space_group_name_H-M   'P 1'
#
loop_
_entity.id
_entity.type
_entity.pdbx_description
1 polymer ?
#
loop_
_entity_poly.entity_id
_entity_poly.type
_entity_poly.pdbx_seq_one_letter_code
_entity_poly.pdbx_strand_id
1 'polypeptide(L)'
;MVSPSKPSLTQFLEIVSLKTDDAFGKQFRSFFADSKGSAELAMLVSPTKDEVVQLKKAVAIMTEAEKKDAERLGDLQVKKIAEDAKIDPALLAIFINGYALYCKKAT
;
A
#
# COMPACT_ATOMS: atom_id res chain seq x y z
N MET A 1 -26.24 0.01 -10.83
CA MET A 1 -25.15 0.03 -9.83
C MET A 1 -23.91 0.48 -10.56
N VAL A 2 -23.36 1.64 -10.21
CA VAL A 2 -22.10 2.13 -10.79
C VAL A 2 -21.00 1.36 -10.06
N SER A 3 -20.24 0.52 -10.77
CA SER A 3 -19.02 -0.07 -10.19
C SER A 3 -18.15 1.08 -9.68
N PRO A 4 -17.69 1.08 -8.42
CA PRO A 4 -16.84 2.15 -7.92
C PRO A 4 -15.63 2.27 -8.83
N SER A 5 -15.43 3.45 -9.44
CA SER A 5 -14.31 3.69 -10.34
C SER A 5 -12.99 3.37 -9.63
N LYS A 6 -12.05 2.73 -10.34
CA LYS A 6 -10.69 2.43 -9.84
C LYS A 6 -10.10 3.70 -9.19
N PRO A 7 -9.75 3.68 -7.89
CA PRO A 7 -9.13 4.83 -7.25
C PRO A 7 -7.73 5.05 -7.82
N SER A 8 -7.28 6.31 -7.86
CA SER A 8 -5.86 6.62 -8.07
C SER A 8 -5.00 6.09 -6.91
N LEU A 9 -3.68 5.99 -7.11
CA LEU A 9 -2.74 5.58 -6.06
C LEU A 9 -2.86 6.46 -4.80
N THR A 10 -3.03 7.76 -4.97
CA THR A 10 -3.20 8.71 -3.86
C THR A 10 -4.52 8.49 -3.12
N GLN A 11 -5.62 8.26 -3.83
CA GLN A 11 -6.90 7.91 -3.18
C GLN A 11 -6.82 6.56 -2.46
N PHE A 12 -6.09 5.59 -3.01
CA PHE A 12 -5.84 4.34 -2.32
C PHE A 12 -4.99 4.54 -1.05
N LEU A 13 -3.98 5.41 -1.08
CA LEU A 13 -3.22 5.80 0.10
C LEU A 13 -4.12 6.46 1.16
N GLU A 14 -5.07 7.29 0.77
CA GLU A 14 -6.06 7.88 1.69
C GLU A 14 -6.93 6.79 2.33
N ILE A 15 -7.45 5.85 1.55
CA ILE A 15 -8.23 4.69 2.06
C ILE A 15 -7.42 3.89 3.07
N VAL A 16 -6.14 3.61 2.79
CA VAL A 16 -5.24 2.90 3.70
C VAL A 16 -4.98 3.75 4.95
N SER A 17 -4.75 5.05 4.80
CA SER A 17 -4.49 5.99 5.90
C SER A 17 -5.68 6.11 6.87
N LEU A 18 -6.93 5.98 6.38
CA LEU A 18 -8.11 6.02 7.24
C LEU A 18 -8.18 4.85 8.22
N LYS A 19 -7.49 3.75 7.94
CA LYS A 19 -7.43 2.56 8.80
C LYS A 19 -6.29 2.62 9.82
N THR A 20 -5.60 3.76 9.91
CA THR A 20 -4.44 3.89 10.80
C THR A 20 -4.81 3.56 12.23
N ASP A 21 -4.04 2.67 12.84
CA ASP A 21 -4.21 2.22 14.22
C ASP A 21 -5.58 1.58 14.56
N ASP A 22 -6.37 1.16 13.56
CA ASP A 22 -7.67 0.52 13.76
C ASP A 22 -7.57 -0.71 14.68
N ALA A 23 -8.38 -0.73 15.76
CA ALA A 23 -8.29 -1.74 16.81
C ALA A 23 -8.60 -3.16 16.32
N PHE A 24 -9.59 -3.32 15.44
CA PHE A 24 -9.92 -4.62 14.85
C PHE A 24 -8.80 -5.06 13.92
N GLY A 25 -8.27 -4.16 13.09
CA GLY A 25 -7.17 -4.50 12.20
C GLY A 25 -5.84 -4.76 12.94
N LYS A 26 -5.60 -4.16 14.11
CA LYS A 26 -4.48 -4.53 15.00
C LYS A 26 -4.61 -5.96 15.50
N GLN A 27 -5.80 -6.31 15.96
CA GLN A 27 -6.09 -7.68 16.38
C GLN A 27 -5.97 -8.65 15.19
N PHE A 28 -6.49 -8.27 14.02
CA PHE A 28 -6.38 -9.04 12.78
C PHE A 28 -4.91 -9.30 12.42
N ARG A 29 -4.06 -8.26 12.40
CA ARG A 29 -2.61 -8.40 12.17
C ARG A 29 -1.94 -9.35 13.13
N SER A 30 -2.31 -9.35 14.41
CA SER A 30 -1.71 -10.23 15.40
C SER A 30 -1.94 -11.72 15.10
N PHE A 31 -3.01 -12.06 14.37
CA PHE A 31 -3.28 -13.44 13.92
C PHE A 31 -2.43 -13.87 12.72
N PHE A 32 -1.84 -12.94 11.97
CA PHE A 32 -1.01 -13.22 10.78
C PHE A 32 0.48 -12.93 11.01
N ALA A 33 0.90 -12.82 12.28
CA ALA A 33 2.30 -12.72 12.65
C ALA A 33 3.08 -14.02 12.38
N ASP A 34 2.38 -15.14 12.10
CA ASP A 34 3.01 -16.39 11.66
C ASP A 34 3.17 -16.45 10.12
N SER A 35 4.34 -16.94 9.71
CA SER A 35 4.96 -16.66 8.42
C SER A 35 4.45 -17.57 7.28
N LYS A 36 3.23 -17.33 6.78
CA LYS A 36 2.66 -18.02 5.60
C LYS A 36 2.27 -17.11 4.42
N GLY A 37 2.75 -15.86 4.39
CA GLY A 37 2.56 -14.95 3.24
C GLY A 37 1.20 -14.24 3.16
N SER A 38 0.29 -14.49 4.11
CA SER A 38 -0.96 -13.73 4.28
C SER A 38 -0.78 -12.41 5.07
N ALA A 39 0.40 -12.19 5.66
CA ALA A 39 0.76 -11.03 6.46
C ALA A 39 0.83 -9.71 5.65
N GLU A 40 1.12 -9.79 4.34
CA GLU A 40 1.26 -8.63 3.46
C GLU A 40 -0.05 -7.84 3.34
N LEU A 41 -1.21 -8.53 3.27
CA LEU A 41 -2.51 -7.86 3.23
C LEU A 41 -2.94 -7.31 4.59
N ALA A 42 -2.49 -7.92 5.69
CA ALA A 42 -2.83 -7.49 7.05
C ALA A 42 -2.31 -6.07 7.35
N MET A 43 -1.20 -5.67 6.72
CA MET A 43 -0.69 -4.32 6.82
C MET A 43 -1.72 -3.27 6.34
N LEU A 44 -2.35 -3.51 5.20
CA LEU A 44 -3.32 -2.57 4.60
C LEU A 44 -4.64 -2.46 5.39
N VAL A 45 -4.83 -3.30 6.40
CA VAL A 45 -6.04 -3.32 7.25
C VAL A 45 -5.87 -2.47 8.51
N SER A 46 -4.65 -2.19 8.98
CA SER A 46 -4.41 -1.31 10.15
C SER A 46 -3.01 -0.71 10.21
N PRO A 47 -2.59 0.09 9.20
CA PRO A 47 -1.26 0.71 9.17
C PRO A 47 -0.93 1.44 10.47
N THR A 48 0.33 1.34 10.91
CA THR A 48 0.81 2.22 11.98
C THR A 48 0.98 3.64 11.43
N LYS A 49 0.99 4.63 12.31
CA LYS A 49 1.25 6.03 11.89
C LYS A 49 2.58 6.17 11.16
N ASP A 50 3.61 5.45 11.59
CA ASP A 50 4.93 5.49 10.96
C ASP A 50 4.90 4.89 9.55
N GLU A 51 4.25 3.72 9.39
CA GLU A 51 4.01 3.10 8.08
C GLU A 51 3.29 4.07 7.12
N VAL A 52 2.24 4.76 7.58
CA VAL A 52 1.53 5.76 6.75
C VAL A 52 2.42 6.94 6.38
N VAL A 53 3.24 7.44 7.31
CA VAL A 53 4.18 8.55 7.04
C VAL A 53 5.21 8.14 5.99
N GLN A 54 5.74 6.92 6.09
CA GLN A 54 6.65 6.38 5.09
C GLN A 54 5.99 6.25 3.71
N LEU A 55 4.77 5.68 3.63
CA LEU A 55 4.04 5.58 2.36
C LEU A 55 3.74 6.94 1.74
N LYS A 56 3.38 7.96 2.55
CA LYS A 56 3.20 9.33 2.08
C LYS A 56 4.48 9.92 1.48
N LYS A 57 5.64 9.66 2.09
CA LYS A 57 6.94 10.11 1.54
C LYS A 57 7.22 9.47 0.19
N ALA A 58 7.05 8.16 0.06
CA ALA A 58 7.26 7.46 -1.21
C ALA A 58 6.32 7.98 -2.31
N VAL A 59 5.00 8.05 -2.05
CA VAL A 59 4.04 8.53 -3.05
C VAL A 59 4.31 10.00 -3.41
N ALA A 60 4.78 10.84 -2.49
CA ALA A 60 5.11 12.24 -2.78
C ALA A 60 6.27 12.40 -3.77
N ILE A 61 7.27 11.51 -3.74
CA ILE A 61 8.43 11.60 -4.63
C ILE A 61 8.23 10.90 -5.99
N MET A 62 7.23 10.02 -6.10
CA MET A 62 6.90 9.35 -7.36
C MET A 62 6.53 10.37 -8.43
N THR A 63 6.99 10.12 -9.65
CA THR A 63 6.57 10.84 -10.84
C THR A 63 5.09 10.57 -11.15
N GLU A 64 4.47 11.47 -11.90
CA GLU A 64 3.08 11.28 -12.34
C GLU A 64 2.90 10.03 -13.22
N ALA A 65 3.94 9.63 -13.95
CA ALA A 65 3.93 8.39 -14.74
C ALA A 65 3.91 7.15 -13.82
N GLU A 66 4.77 7.12 -12.80
CA GLU A 66 4.82 6.02 -11.83
C GLU A 66 3.52 5.92 -11.01
N LYS A 67 2.89 7.04 -10.66
CA LYS A 67 1.58 7.03 -9.96
C LYS A 67 0.46 6.49 -10.84
N LYS A 68 0.46 6.83 -12.13
CA LYS A 68 -0.56 6.39 -13.10
C LYS A 68 -0.46 4.91 -13.42
N ASP A 69 0.77 4.38 -13.48
CA ASP A 69 1.04 2.98 -13.80
C ASP A 69 1.46 2.16 -12.58
N ALA A 70 1.06 2.61 -11.37
CA ALA A 70 1.54 2.06 -10.12
C ALA A 70 1.23 0.56 -9.97
N GLU A 71 0.12 0.07 -10.52
CA GLU A 71 -0.22 -1.36 -10.47
C GLU A 71 0.69 -2.27 -11.32
N ARG A 72 1.58 -1.68 -12.13
CA ARG A 72 2.52 -2.39 -13.01
C ARG A 72 3.98 -2.19 -12.63
N LEU A 73 4.26 -1.44 -11.57
CA LEU A 73 5.62 -1.25 -11.10
C LEU A 73 6.23 -2.59 -10.71
N GLY A 74 7.38 -2.92 -11.29
CA GLY A 74 8.14 -4.12 -10.94
C GLY A 74 8.98 -3.92 -9.68
N ASP A 75 9.46 -5.02 -9.11
CA ASP A 75 10.24 -5.04 -7.85
C ASP A 75 11.43 -4.08 -7.86
N LEU A 76 12.15 -3.97 -8.98
CA LEU A 76 13.30 -3.05 -9.10
C LEU A 76 12.87 -1.58 -9.02
N GLN A 77 11.73 -1.22 -9.61
CA GLN A 77 11.21 0.15 -9.56
C GLN A 77 10.71 0.49 -8.16
N VAL A 78 9.96 -0.44 -7.55
CA VAL A 78 9.50 -0.32 -6.17
C VAL A 78 10.68 -0.13 -5.21
N LYS A 79 11.71 -0.96 -5.34
CA LYS A 79 12.92 -0.86 -4.52
C LYS A 79 13.60 0.49 -4.68
N LYS A 80 13.77 0.96 -5.92
CA LYS A 80 14.38 2.26 -6.21
C LYS A 80 13.59 3.43 -5.59
N ILE A 81 12.26 3.44 -5.74
CA ILE A 81 11.40 4.47 -5.14
C ILE A 81 11.53 4.45 -3.61
N ALA A 82 11.56 3.27 -2.99
CA ALA A 82 11.72 3.16 -1.54
C ALA A 82 13.09 3.68 -1.06
N GLU A 83 14.16 3.37 -1.79
CA GLU A 83 15.51 3.88 -1.53
C GLU A 83 15.56 5.40 -1.65
N ASP A 84 15.02 5.96 -2.73
CA ASP A 84 14.96 7.41 -2.97
C ASP A 84 14.13 8.13 -1.89
N ALA A 85 13.05 7.49 -1.42
CA ALA A 85 12.19 8.01 -0.35
C ALA A 85 12.77 7.78 1.06
N LYS A 86 13.83 6.99 1.19
CA LYS A 86 14.43 6.55 2.46
C LYS A 86 13.41 5.88 3.39
N ILE A 87 12.66 4.91 2.86
CA ILE A 87 11.67 4.11 3.58
C ILE A 87 11.96 2.63 3.47
N ASP A 88 11.22 1.80 4.20
CA ASP A 88 11.30 0.35 4.07
C ASP A 88 10.79 -0.11 2.67
N PRO A 89 11.61 -0.80 1.86
CA PRO A 89 11.18 -1.34 0.57
C PRO A 89 10.06 -2.38 0.66
N ALA A 90 10.01 -3.18 1.73
CA ALA A 90 8.97 -4.18 1.92
C ALA A 90 7.60 -3.51 2.15
N LEU A 91 7.58 -2.42 2.92
CA LEU A 91 6.38 -1.61 3.15
C LEU A 91 5.82 -1.06 1.83
N LEU A 92 6.68 -0.51 0.97
CA LEU A 92 6.22 0.00 -0.33
C LEU A 92 5.74 -1.13 -1.26
N ALA A 93 6.46 -2.26 -1.29
CA ALA A 93 6.06 -3.42 -2.09
C ALA A 93 4.68 -3.95 -1.70
N ILE A 94 4.42 -4.09 -0.40
CA ILE A 94 3.12 -4.49 0.12
C ILE A 94 2.03 -3.51 -0.34
N PHE A 95 2.29 -2.21 -0.24
CA PHE A 95 1.33 -1.18 -0.63
C PHE A 95 1.02 -1.22 -2.14
N ILE A 96 2.04 -1.32 -2.99
CA ILE A 96 1.88 -1.38 -4.45
C ILE A 96 1.18 -2.67 -4.88
N ASN A 97 1.53 -3.82 -4.29
CA ASN A 97 0.86 -5.10 -4.56
C ASN A 97 -0.61 -5.06 -4.12
N GLY A 98 -0.90 -4.46 -2.97
CA GLY A 98 -2.26 -4.23 -2.50
C GLY A 98 -3.07 -3.36 -3.44
N TYR A 99 -2.48 -2.27 -3.94
CA TYR A 99 -3.10 -1.41 -4.94
C TYR A 99 -3.39 -2.17 -6.23
N ALA A 100 -2.42 -2.95 -6.74
CA ALA A 100 -2.60 -3.75 -7.95
C ALA A 100 -3.75 -4.77 -7.81
N LEU A 101 -3.85 -5.44 -6.66
CA LEU A 101 -4.96 -6.34 -6.35
C LEU A 101 -6.30 -5.61 -6.24
N TYR A 102 -6.33 -4.42 -5.63
CA TYR A 102 -7.53 -3.60 -5.56
C TYR A 102 -8.03 -3.21 -6.95
N CYS A 103 -7.10 -2.80 -7.82
CA CYS A 103 -7.39 -2.40 -9.20
C CYS A 103 -7.97 -3.54 -10.02
N LYS A 104 -7.39 -4.75 -9.90
CA LYS A 104 -7.90 -5.97 -10.58
C LYS A 104 -9.31 -6.35 -10.16
N LYS A 105 -9.70 -6.07 -8.90
CA LYS A 105 -11.05 -6.35 -8.39
C LYS A 105 -12.10 -5.29 -8.78
N ALA A 106 -11.67 -4.10 -9.17
CA ALA A 106 -12.55 -3.00 -9.57
C ALA A 106 -12.88 -2.98 -11.08
N THR A 107 -12.12 -3.73 -11.89
CA THR A 107 -12.42 -4.09 -13.29
C THR A 107 -13.37 -5.27 -13.39
#